data_AF-A0A3M2GNC0-F1
#
_entry.id   AF-A0A3M2GNC0-F1
#
_cell.length_a   1.000
_cell.length_b   1.000
_cell.length_c   1.000
_cell.angle_alpha   90.00
_cell.angle_beta   90.00
_cell.angle_gamma   90.00
#
_symmetry.space_group_name_H-M   'P 1'
#
loop_
_entity.id
_entity.type
_entity.pdbx_description
1 polymer ?
#
loop_
_entity_poly.entity_id
_entity_poly.type
_entity_poly.pdbx_seq_one_letter_code
_entity_poly.pdbx_strand_id
1 'polypeptide(L)'
;MSADDDRLYFRQLLSGRDFASDDGIARQMVNFVYAIGDRATGEAVLVDPAYDVDRLLDILAADDMRCVGVLATHYHPDHIGGSMMGFDIEGVTRLLERVQVPIHIQADEADYVSKVTGLGPAELVGHRSGDVVTVGGLDIELIHTPGHTPGSQCFYVARRLVAGDTLFLDGCG
;
A
#
# COMPACT_ATOMS: atom_id res chain seq x y z
N MET A 1 -0.46 -10.71 -24.69
CA MET A 1 -0.36 -9.77 -23.56
C MET A 1 -0.79 -8.41 -24.08
N SER A 2 -1.54 -7.63 -23.30
CA SER A 2 -1.86 -6.24 -23.65
C SER A 2 -0.61 -5.37 -23.48
N ALA A 3 -0.60 -4.17 -24.07
CA ALA A 3 0.51 -3.22 -23.90
C ALA A 3 0.76 -2.89 -22.40
N ASP A 4 -0.29 -2.93 -21.58
CA ASP A 4 -0.19 -2.70 -20.13
C ASP A 4 0.54 -3.84 -19.40
N ASP A 5 0.35 -5.09 -19.82
CA ASP A 5 1.00 -6.25 -19.19
C ASP A 5 2.53 -6.22 -19.39
N ASP A 6 3.02 -5.67 -20.50
CA ASP A 6 4.46 -5.57 -20.79
C ASP A 6 5.13 -4.45 -19.97
N ARG A 7 4.36 -3.41 -19.61
CA ARG A 7 4.82 -2.28 -18.79
C ARG A 7 4.66 -2.52 -17.29
N LEU A 8 3.76 -3.42 -16.90
CA LEU A 8 3.46 -3.66 -15.50
C LEU A 8 4.68 -4.17 -14.72
N TYR A 9 5.09 -3.37 -13.76
CA TYR A 9 5.87 -3.79 -12.60
C TYR A 9 4.89 -4.17 -11.49
N PHE A 10 4.95 -5.41 -11.03
CA PHE A 10 4.11 -5.91 -9.95
C PHE A 10 4.93 -6.81 -9.03
N ARG A 11 5.12 -6.39 -7.78
CA ARG A 11 5.70 -7.22 -6.72
C ARG A 11 4.64 -7.51 -5.67
N GLN A 12 4.69 -8.72 -5.14
CA GLN A 12 3.99 -9.14 -3.93
C GLN A 12 5.07 -9.59 -2.96
N LEU A 13 5.13 -8.98 -1.78
CA LEU A 13 6.15 -9.19 -0.77
C LEU A 13 5.47 -9.57 0.53
N LEU A 14 5.88 -10.69 1.13
CA LEU A 14 5.32 -11.17 2.38
C LEU A 14 6.19 -10.72 3.56
N SER A 15 5.59 -9.98 4.49
CA SER A 15 6.30 -9.53 5.70
C SER A 15 6.71 -10.71 6.57
N GLY A 16 7.86 -10.58 7.26
CA GLY A 16 8.45 -11.66 8.03
C GLY A 16 9.11 -12.76 7.20
N ARG A 17 9.06 -12.69 5.86
CA ARG A 17 9.69 -13.65 4.94
C ARG A 17 10.55 -12.99 3.87
N ASP A 18 9.95 -12.13 3.04
CA ASP A 18 10.64 -11.50 1.89
C ASP A 18 11.33 -10.19 2.32
N PHE A 19 10.76 -9.54 3.34
CA PHE A 19 11.28 -8.35 4.01
C PHE A 19 10.85 -8.39 5.50
N ALA A 20 11.42 -7.53 6.36
CA ALA A 20 11.18 -7.57 7.81
C ALA A 20 11.40 -8.96 8.44
N SER A 21 12.36 -9.75 7.93
CA SER A 21 12.55 -11.17 8.30
C SER A 21 13.08 -11.39 9.73
N ASP A 22 13.58 -10.33 10.35
CA ASP A 22 14.08 -10.24 11.71
C ASP A 22 13.06 -9.57 12.67
N ASP A 23 11.97 -9.02 12.15
CA ASP A 23 10.89 -8.45 12.96
C ASP A 23 9.97 -9.54 13.52
N GLY A 24 9.78 -9.54 14.84
CA GLY A 24 9.00 -10.55 15.54
C GLY A 24 7.49 -10.48 15.26
N ILE A 25 6.94 -9.28 15.02
CA ILE A 25 5.52 -9.05 14.75
C ILE A 25 5.22 -9.39 13.29
N ALA A 26 6.05 -8.92 12.35
CA ALA A 26 5.90 -9.21 10.92
C ALA A 26 5.87 -10.71 10.64
N ARG A 27 6.71 -11.49 11.35
CA ARG A 27 6.75 -12.95 11.26
C ARG A 27 5.52 -13.66 11.82
N GLN A 28 4.76 -13.01 12.70
CA GLN A 28 3.56 -13.59 13.31
C GLN A 28 2.29 -13.20 12.55
N MET A 29 2.16 -11.93 12.17
CA MET A 29 0.99 -11.42 11.46
C MET A 29 1.00 -11.82 9.98
N VAL A 30 2.15 -11.64 9.33
CA VAL A 30 2.40 -12.05 7.94
C VAL A 30 1.42 -11.38 6.98
N ASN A 31 1.74 -10.15 6.54
CA ASN A 31 0.94 -9.38 5.60
C ASN A 31 1.63 -9.20 4.25
N PHE A 32 0.82 -9.06 3.21
CA PHE A 32 1.32 -8.69 1.90
C PHE A 32 1.46 -7.18 1.76
N VAL A 33 2.65 -6.78 1.30
CA VAL A 33 2.91 -5.47 0.73
C VAL A 33 3.06 -5.64 -0.77
N TYR A 34 2.50 -4.72 -1.54
CA TYR A 34 2.65 -4.76 -2.99
C TYR A 34 3.41 -3.55 -3.50
N ALA A 35 4.08 -3.72 -4.62
CA ALA A 35 4.55 -2.60 -5.43
C ALA A 35 3.94 -2.69 -6.81
N ILE A 36 3.27 -1.63 -7.24
CA ILE A 36 2.58 -1.54 -8.53
C ILE A 36 3.19 -0.36 -9.28
N GLY A 37 3.70 -0.57 -10.49
CA GLY A 37 4.39 0.48 -11.21
C GLY A 37 4.53 0.24 -12.71
N ASP A 38 5.09 1.23 -13.39
CA ASP A 38 5.34 1.22 -14.82
C ASP A 38 6.85 1.14 -15.10
N ARG A 39 7.28 0.01 -15.64
CA ARG A 39 8.69 -0.25 -15.99
C ARG A 39 9.24 0.75 -16.99
N ALA A 40 8.39 1.33 -17.85
CA ALA A 40 8.83 2.28 -18.85
C ALA A 40 9.22 3.65 -18.24
N THR A 41 8.58 4.05 -17.13
CA THR A 41 8.89 5.31 -16.44
C THR A 41 9.78 5.12 -15.22
N GLY A 42 9.86 3.89 -14.69
CA GLY A 42 10.54 3.57 -13.43
C GLY A 42 9.78 4.10 -12.22
N GLU A 43 8.47 4.29 -12.31
CA GLU A 43 7.62 4.80 -11.21
C GLU A 43 6.78 3.68 -10.63
N ALA A 44 6.69 3.63 -9.30
CA ALA A 44 5.86 2.68 -8.59
C ALA A 44 5.19 3.33 -7.38
N VAL A 45 4.01 2.81 -7.03
CA VAL A 45 3.38 3.02 -5.74
C VAL A 45 3.60 1.80 -4.86
N LEU A 46 3.76 2.01 -3.56
CA LEU A 46 3.68 0.94 -2.57
C LEU A 46 2.24 0.82 -2.07
N VAL A 47 1.79 -0.41 -1.89
CA VAL A 47 0.49 -0.71 -1.29
C VAL A 47 0.73 -1.26 0.11
N ASP A 48 0.15 -0.61 1.12
CA ASP A 48 0.24 -1.00 2.53
C ASP A 48 1.69 -1.17 3.06
N PRO A 49 2.56 -0.14 3.01
CA PRO A 49 3.98 -0.27 3.30
C PRO A 49 4.32 -0.27 4.80
N ALA A 50 3.84 -1.26 5.56
CA ALA A 50 4.19 -1.45 6.98
C ALA A 50 5.51 -2.24 7.19
N TYR A 51 6.04 -2.19 8.40
CA TYR A 51 7.14 -2.99 8.99
C TYR A 51 8.60 -2.58 8.72
N ASP A 52 9.10 -2.66 7.49
CA ASP A 52 10.51 -2.39 7.15
C ASP A 52 10.57 -1.58 5.85
N VAL A 53 10.22 -0.30 6.01
CA VAL A 53 10.05 0.71 4.97
C VAL A 53 11.35 0.91 4.20
N ASP A 54 12.47 0.93 4.90
CA ASP A 54 13.77 1.12 4.26
C ASP A 54 14.09 -0.06 3.33
N ARG A 55 13.79 -1.30 3.75
CA ARG A 55 13.93 -2.47 2.89
C ARG A 55 12.97 -2.46 1.70
N LEU A 56 11.73 -1.99 1.88
CA LEU A 56 10.76 -1.85 0.78
C LEU A 56 11.28 -0.86 -0.29
N LEU A 57 11.82 0.29 0.14
CA LEU A 57 12.41 1.27 -0.76
C LEU A 57 13.68 0.73 -1.45
N ASP A 58 14.52 -0.02 -0.74
CA ASP A 58 15.70 -0.68 -1.32
C ASP A 58 15.31 -1.70 -2.40
N ILE A 59 14.21 -2.45 -2.19
CA ILE A 59 13.69 -3.40 -3.19
C ILE A 59 13.25 -2.65 -4.46
N LEU A 60 12.52 -1.54 -4.32
CA LEU A 60 12.16 -0.70 -5.47
C LEU A 60 13.40 -0.22 -6.21
N ALA A 61 14.39 0.33 -5.49
CA ALA A 61 15.61 0.85 -6.09
C ALA A 61 16.42 -0.24 -6.81
N ALA A 62 16.50 -1.44 -6.24
CA ALA A 62 17.17 -2.58 -6.86
C ALA A 62 16.49 -3.07 -8.15
N ASP A 63 15.20 -2.77 -8.30
CA ASP A 63 14.40 -3.05 -9.50
C ASP A 63 14.32 -1.86 -10.48
N ASP A 64 15.17 -0.84 -10.30
CA ASP A 64 15.19 0.41 -11.07
C ASP A 64 13.88 1.24 -10.98
N MET A 65 13.13 1.06 -9.88
CA MET A 65 11.86 1.74 -9.61
C MET A 65 12.03 2.82 -8.52
N ARG A 66 11.24 3.88 -8.60
CA ARG A 66 11.12 4.94 -7.58
C ARG A 66 9.70 5.00 -7.02
N CYS A 67 9.59 5.17 -5.70
CA CYS A 67 8.30 5.37 -5.05
C CYS A 67 7.76 6.77 -5.40
N VAL A 68 6.54 6.83 -5.95
CA VAL A 68 5.86 8.09 -6.30
C VAL A 68 4.55 8.31 -5.52
N GLY A 69 4.16 7.35 -4.69
CA GLY A 69 2.92 7.39 -3.93
C GLY A 69 2.73 6.12 -3.10
N VAL A 70 1.77 6.19 -2.19
CA VAL A 70 1.27 5.03 -1.44
C VAL A 70 -0.20 4.87 -1.73
N LEU A 71 -0.65 3.63 -1.89
CA LEU A 71 -2.06 3.28 -1.83
C LEU A 71 -2.30 2.54 -0.51
N ALA A 72 -3.22 3.02 0.31
CA ALA A 72 -3.56 2.36 1.57
C ALA A 72 -4.95 1.70 1.44
N THR A 73 -5.00 0.39 1.63
CA THR A 73 -6.26 -0.38 1.53
C THR A 73 -7.20 -0.03 2.66
N HIS A 74 -6.67 0.12 3.89
CA HIS A 74 -7.41 0.49 5.09
C HIS A 74 -6.47 0.98 6.20
N TYR A 75 -7.03 1.40 7.35
CA TYR A 75 -6.28 2.12 8.39
C TYR A 75 -5.44 1.26 9.34
N HIS A 76 -5.49 -0.07 9.27
CA HIS A 76 -4.88 -0.89 10.33
C HIS A 76 -3.35 -0.74 10.40
N PRO A 77 -2.75 -0.76 11.60
CA PRO A 77 -1.31 -0.50 11.76
C PRO A 77 -0.38 -1.47 11.04
N ASP A 78 -0.83 -2.70 10.82
CA ASP A 78 -0.10 -3.75 10.09
C ASP A 78 -0.15 -3.58 8.56
N HIS A 79 -0.86 -2.54 8.08
CA HIS A 79 -0.90 -2.09 6.68
C HIS A 79 -0.25 -0.72 6.50
N ILE A 80 -0.56 0.26 7.37
CA ILE A 80 -0.07 1.64 7.20
C ILE A 80 0.95 2.08 8.25
N GLY A 81 1.28 1.24 9.23
CA GLY A 81 2.05 1.61 10.41
C GLY A 81 1.19 2.29 11.48
N GLY A 82 1.75 2.45 12.67
CA GLY A 82 1.08 2.96 13.87
C GLY A 82 1.26 2.03 15.07
N SER A 83 0.57 2.32 16.15
CA SER A 83 0.68 1.53 17.38
C SER A 83 -0.41 0.45 17.46
N MET A 84 -0.03 -0.79 17.74
CA MET A 84 -0.93 -1.92 17.92
C MET A 84 -0.50 -2.80 19.10
N MET A 85 -1.41 -3.05 20.06
CA MET A 85 -1.16 -3.95 21.21
C MET A 85 0.14 -3.65 22.01
N GLY A 86 0.55 -2.37 22.05
CA GLY A 86 1.78 -1.94 22.74
C GLY A 86 3.06 -2.06 21.92
N PHE A 87 2.95 -2.43 20.64
CA PHE A 87 4.04 -2.40 19.66
C PHE A 87 3.83 -1.22 18.71
N ASP A 88 4.93 -0.62 18.26
CA ASP A 88 4.92 0.38 17.20
C ASP A 88 5.40 -0.27 15.90
N ILE A 89 4.59 -0.18 14.86
CA ILE A 89 4.89 -0.66 13.51
C ILE A 89 5.22 0.56 12.67
N GLU A 90 6.42 0.62 12.08
CA GLU A 90 6.71 1.66 11.11
C GLU A 90 5.90 1.46 9.83
N GLY A 91 5.59 2.56 9.14
CA GLY A 91 4.84 2.51 7.90
C GLY A 91 4.84 3.83 7.17
N VAL A 92 3.68 4.38 6.83
CA VAL A 92 3.57 5.58 5.98
C VAL A 92 4.25 6.82 6.60
N THR A 93 4.26 6.95 7.92
CA THR A 93 4.96 8.05 8.61
C THR A 93 6.47 7.98 8.38
N ARG A 94 7.07 6.79 8.58
CA ARG A 94 8.48 6.52 8.30
C ARG A 94 8.80 6.67 6.81
N LEU A 95 7.90 6.23 5.93
CA LEU A 95 8.07 6.40 4.49
C LEU A 95 8.18 7.87 4.09
N LEU A 96 7.35 8.73 4.66
CA LEU A 96 7.40 10.16 4.38
C LEU A 96 8.72 10.80 4.84
N GLU A 97 9.35 10.31 5.92
CA GLU A 97 10.69 10.77 6.30
C GLU A 97 11.76 10.49 5.23
N ARG A 98 11.53 9.47 4.40
CA ARG A 98 12.46 9.05 3.34
C ARG A 98 12.13 9.68 1.99
N VAL A 99 10.84 9.71 1.63
CA VAL A 99 10.34 10.16 0.33
C VAL A 99 8.99 10.86 0.53
N GLN A 100 8.92 12.14 0.18
CA GLN A 100 7.70 12.95 0.29
C GLN A 100 6.77 12.68 -0.92
N VAL A 101 5.77 11.85 -0.72
CA VAL A 101 4.80 11.42 -1.76
C VAL A 101 3.38 11.37 -1.20
N PRO A 102 2.33 11.51 -2.04
CA PRO A 102 0.96 11.42 -1.58
C PRO A 102 0.60 10.03 -1.04
N ILE A 103 -0.21 10.00 0.01
CA ILE A 103 -0.81 8.78 0.54
C ILE A 103 -2.29 8.76 0.11
N HIS A 104 -2.62 7.88 -0.83
CA HIS A 104 -3.96 7.76 -1.40
C HIS A 104 -4.80 6.81 -0.55
N ILE A 105 -5.91 7.32 -0.04
CA ILE A 105 -6.83 6.62 0.86
C ILE A 105 -8.26 6.80 0.40
N GLN A 106 -9.16 5.91 0.81
CA GLN A 106 -10.58 6.13 0.62
C GLN A 106 -11.04 7.25 1.58
N ALA A 107 -11.93 8.14 1.11
CA ALA A 107 -12.30 9.36 1.84
C ALA A 107 -12.95 9.11 3.23
N ASP A 108 -13.73 8.04 3.37
CA ASP A 108 -14.35 7.56 4.61
C ASP A 108 -13.33 6.92 5.58
N GLU A 109 -12.10 6.65 5.12
CA GLU A 109 -10.99 6.14 5.95
C GLU A 109 -10.14 7.26 6.59
N ALA A 110 -10.24 8.50 6.09
CA ALA A 110 -9.30 9.59 6.39
C ALA A 110 -9.16 9.92 7.88
N ASP A 111 -10.26 9.98 8.62
CA ASP A 111 -10.24 10.24 10.06
C ASP A 111 -9.53 9.13 10.84
N TYR A 112 -9.64 7.88 10.39
CA TYR A 112 -9.03 6.73 11.04
C TYR A 112 -7.53 6.68 10.76
N VAL A 113 -7.13 6.88 9.50
CA VAL A 113 -5.72 7.00 9.10
C VAL A 113 -5.03 8.11 9.90
N SER A 114 -5.67 9.28 10.01
CA SER A 114 -5.13 10.41 10.78
C SER A 114 -4.95 10.08 12.26
N LYS A 115 -5.90 9.34 12.86
CA LYS A 115 -5.80 8.90 14.27
C LYS A 115 -4.68 7.89 14.50
N VAL A 116 -4.48 6.96 13.58
CA VAL A 116 -3.47 5.89 13.72
C VAL A 116 -2.06 6.40 13.44
N THR A 117 -1.90 7.30 12.46
CA THR A 117 -0.60 7.73 11.97
C THR A 117 -0.18 9.11 12.44
N GLY A 118 -1.14 9.94 12.88
CA GLY A 118 -0.91 11.36 13.15
C GLY A 118 -0.74 12.23 11.90
N LEU A 119 -0.90 11.66 10.69
CA LEU A 119 -0.83 12.42 9.44
C LEU A 119 -2.04 13.32 9.27
N GLY A 120 -1.85 14.41 8.52
CA GLY A 120 -2.87 15.41 8.28
C GLY A 120 -3.32 15.49 6.82
N PRO A 121 -4.21 16.45 6.50
CA PRO A 121 -4.71 16.65 5.15
C PRO A 121 -3.65 17.06 4.11
N ALA A 122 -2.44 17.41 4.53
CA ALA A 122 -1.36 17.78 3.61
C ALA A 122 -0.70 16.55 2.96
N GLU A 123 -0.70 15.42 3.65
CA GLU A 123 -0.11 14.17 3.19
C GLU A 123 -1.15 13.20 2.59
N LEU A 124 -2.40 13.32 3.03
CA LEU A 124 -3.48 12.40 2.68
C LEU A 124 -4.30 12.90 1.48
N VAL A 125 -4.48 12.04 0.48
CA VAL A 125 -5.36 12.29 -0.68
C VAL A 125 -6.55 11.34 -0.59
N GLY A 126 -7.72 11.88 -0.27
CA GLY A 126 -8.96 11.11 -0.17
C GLY A 126 -9.63 10.89 -1.53
N HIS A 127 -10.05 9.65 -1.78
CA HIS A 127 -10.67 9.19 -3.03
C HIS A 127 -12.07 8.62 -2.79
N ARG A 128 -12.86 8.59 -3.86
CA ARG A 128 -14.15 7.89 -3.95
C ARG A 128 -14.00 6.65 -4.83
N SER A 129 -14.97 5.74 -4.72
CA SER A 129 -15.00 4.56 -5.60
C SER A 129 -15.05 4.97 -7.07
N GLY A 130 -14.23 4.31 -7.89
CA GLY A 130 -14.09 4.57 -9.32
C GLY A 130 -13.09 5.68 -9.67
N ASP A 131 -12.50 6.36 -8.68
CA ASP A 131 -11.38 7.26 -8.92
C ASP A 131 -10.15 6.47 -9.41
N VAL A 132 -9.27 7.14 -10.15
CA VAL A 132 -8.10 6.53 -10.77
C VAL A 132 -6.84 7.23 -10.30
N VAL A 133 -5.84 6.43 -9.90
CA VAL A 133 -4.47 6.88 -9.69
C VAL A 133 -3.62 6.39 -10.85
N THR A 134 -3.01 7.31 -11.59
CA THR A 134 -2.11 7.00 -12.70
C THR A 134 -0.67 6.92 -12.23
N VAL A 135 0.03 5.84 -12.59
CA VAL A 135 1.46 5.63 -12.31
C VAL A 135 2.16 5.39 -13.65
N GLY A 136 2.96 6.36 -14.11
CA GLY A 136 3.48 6.36 -15.48
C GLY A 136 2.34 6.30 -16.50
N GLY A 137 2.30 5.23 -17.29
CA GLY A 137 1.24 4.93 -18.25
C GLY A 137 0.18 3.94 -17.78
N LEU A 138 0.14 3.58 -16.50
CA LEU A 138 -0.81 2.62 -15.93
C LEU A 138 -1.87 3.32 -15.09
N ASP A 139 -3.12 2.95 -15.31
CA ASP A 139 -4.25 3.40 -14.49
C ASP A 139 -4.61 2.34 -13.45
N ILE A 140 -4.68 2.76 -12.20
CA ILE A 140 -5.12 1.95 -11.06
C ILE A 140 -6.49 2.47 -10.62
N GLU A 141 -7.53 1.66 -10.80
CA GLU A 141 -8.88 1.97 -10.33
C GLU A 141 -9.01 1.66 -8.84
N LEU A 142 -9.51 2.63 -8.07
CA LEU A 142 -9.76 2.52 -6.64
C LEU A 142 -11.21 2.10 -6.42
N ILE A 143 -11.43 0.94 -5.83
CA ILE A 143 -12.76 0.34 -5.65
C ILE A 143 -13.09 0.33 -4.16
N HIS A 144 -14.08 1.12 -3.74
CA HIS A 144 -14.51 1.13 -2.34
C HIS A 144 -15.22 -0.18 -2.00
N THR A 145 -14.74 -0.85 -0.96
CA THR A 145 -15.20 -2.16 -0.52
C THR A 145 -15.37 -2.19 1.00
N PRO A 146 -16.35 -1.43 1.55
CA PRO A 146 -16.57 -1.36 2.98
C PRO A 146 -16.95 -2.72 3.54
N GLY A 147 -16.43 -3.04 4.73
CA GLY A 147 -16.63 -4.32 5.39
C GLY A 147 -15.73 -4.44 6.60
N HIS A 148 -14.49 -4.89 6.36
CA HIS A 148 -13.41 -4.94 7.35
C HIS A 148 -13.21 -3.60 8.06
N THR A 149 -13.12 -2.51 7.28
CA THR A 149 -13.21 -1.13 7.76
C THR A 149 -14.23 -0.31 6.94
N PRO A 150 -14.73 0.83 7.45
CA PRO A 150 -15.67 1.68 6.72
C PRO A 150 -15.15 2.20 5.37
N GLY A 151 -13.85 2.48 5.27
CA GLY A 151 -13.18 2.95 4.06
C GLY A 151 -12.22 1.92 3.45
N SER A 152 -12.39 0.62 3.75
CA SER A 152 -11.66 -0.45 3.06
C SER A 152 -11.83 -0.32 1.54
N GLN A 153 -10.74 -0.47 0.80
CA GLN A 153 -10.75 -0.38 -0.66
C GLN A 153 -9.78 -1.37 -1.32
N CYS A 154 -10.11 -1.75 -2.55
CA CYS A 154 -9.30 -2.57 -3.43
C CYS A 154 -8.68 -1.73 -4.55
N PHE A 155 -7.59 -2.22 -5.13
CA PHE A 155 -6.92 -1.60 -6.26
C PHE A 155 -6.92 -2.53 -7.46
N TYR A 156 -7.55 -2.11 -8.56
CA TYR A 156 -7.65 -2.87 -9.80
C TYR A 156 -6.75 -2.28 -10.88
N VAL A 157 -5.83 -3.09 -11.39
CA VAL A 157 -4.84 -2.68 -12.40
C VAL A 157 -4.53 -3.85 -13.30
N ALA A 158 -4.52 -3.64 -14.62
CA ALA A 158 -4.11 -4.66 -15.60
C ALA A 158 -4.68 -6.07 -15.31
N ARG A 159 -5.99 -6.16 -15.03
CA ARG A 159 -6.71 -7.41 -14.71
C ARG A 159 -6.27 -8.14 -13.44
N ARG A 160 -5.65 -7.43 -12.49
CA ARG A 160 -5.26 -7.90 -11.17
C ARG A 160 -5.94 -7.05 -10.10
N LEU A 161 -6.32 -7.67 -9.00
CA LEU A 161 -6.94 -7.00 -7.86
C LEU A 161 -6.06 -7.18 -6.63
N VAL A 162 -5.63 -6.08 -6.02
CA VAL A 162 -5.11 -6.07 -4.65
C VAL A 162 -6.28 -5.75 -3.74
N ALA A 163 -6.66 -6.72 -2.90
CA ALA A 163 -7.91 -6.65 -2.14
C ALA A 163 -7.76 -6.13 -0.70
N GLY A 164 -6.52 -5.92 -0.23
CA GLY A 164 -6.25 -5.78 1.20
C GLY A 164 -6.92 -6.91 1.97
N ASP A 165 -7.61 -6.55 3.04
CA ASP A 165 -8.35 -7.47 3.89
C ASP A 165 -9.82 -7.62 3.48
N THR A 166 -10.23 -7.09 2.33
CA THR A 166 -11.62 -7.26 1.85
C THR A 166 -11.94 -8.72 1.53
N LEU A 167 -10.98 -9.43 0.91
CA LEU A 167 -11.18 -10.79 0.41
C LEU A 167 -9.89 -11.60 0.50
N PHE A 168 -10.00 -12.82 1.03
CA PHE A 168 -8.91 -13.80 1.11
C PHE A 168 -9.23 -15.05 0.28
N LEU A 169 -8.21 -15.88 0.05
CA LEU A 169 -8.47 -17.24 -0.44
C LEU A 169 -9.25 -18.01 0.63
N ASP A 170 -10.42 -18.50 0.27
CA ASP A 170 -11.36 -19.20 1.16
C ASP A 170 -11.94 -18.36 2.33
N GLY A 171 -11.96 -17.03 2.23
CA GLY A 171 -12.57 -16.18 3.27
C GLY A 171 -12.74 -14.69 2.90
N CYS A 172 -13.31 -13.91 3.82
CA CYS A 172 -13.33 -12.44 3.81
C CYS A 172 -12.83 -11.94 5.18
N GLY A 173 -12.26 -10.74 5.20
CA GLY A 173 -11.90 -10.05 6.45
C GLY A 173 -13.11 -9.48 7.17
#